data_AF-A0A1X1QZ71-F1
#
_entry.id   AF-A0A1X1QZ71-F1
#
_cell.length_a   1.000
_cell.length_b   1.000
_cell.length_c   1.000
_cell.angle_alpha   90.00
_cell.angle_beta   90.00
_cell.angle_gamma   90.00
#
_symmetry.space_group_name_H-M   'P 1'
#
loop_
_entity.id
_entity.type
_entity.pdbx_description
1 polymer ?
#
loop_
_entity_poly.entity_id
_entity_poly.type
_entity_poly.pdbx_seq_one_letter_code
_entity_poly.pdbx_strand_id
1 'polypeptide(L)'
;MANLTVQEAGERLTLDWTQPYRHATFYKAVFRPAVVRAIRAATGLKDEAAAPPPGLTWHALRHTYASLMIAAGRPPLEVARFMGHAKVTTTLGVYAHLYEDGHVDAMAALGAMEAEPRCGPNVVSLWG
;
A
#
# COMPACT_ATOMS: atom_id res chain seq x y z
N MET A 1 -12.89 -25.46 3.43
CA MET A 1 -13.07 -24.07 2.96
C MET A 1 -12.32 -23.77 1.66
N ALA A 2 -11.03 -24.13 1.50
CA ALA A 2 -10.25 -23.74 0.30
C ALA A 2 -10.68 -24.43 -1.01
N ASN A 3 -11.23 -25.65 -0.91
CA ASN A 3 -11.71 -26.43 -2.06
C ASN A 3 -13.16 -26.11 -2.46
N LEU A 4 -13.85 -25.28 -1.68
CA LEU A 4 -15.20 -24.81 -1.99
C LEU A 4 -15.11 -23.61 -2.95
N THR A 5 -16.11 -23.47 -3.81
CA THR A 5 -16.32 -22.24 -4.57
C THR A 5 -16.58 -21.06 -3.62
N VAL A 6 -16.44 -19.83 -4.12
CA VAL A 6 -16.70 -18.62 -3.31
C VAL A 6 -18.14 -18.60 -2.79
N GLN A 7 -19.10 -19.02 -3.63
CA GLN A 7 -20.51 -19.08 -3.28
C GLN A 7 -20.78 -20.11 -2.18
N GLU A 8 -20.34 -21.36 -2.34
CA GLU A 8 -20.50 -22.42 -1.33
C GLU A 8 -19.78 -22.09 -0.01
N ALA A 9 -18.63 -21.41 -0.08
CA ALA A 9 -17.95 -20.93 1.12
C ALA A 9 -18.75 -19.83 1.81
N GLY A 10 -19.39 -18.93 1.05
CA GLY A 10 -20.25 -17.86 1.56
C GLY A 10 -21.51 -18.39 2.25
N GLU A 11 -22.17 -19.40 1.68
CA GLU A 11 -23.34 -20.05 2.28
C GLU A 11 -23.02 -20.72 3.63
N ARG A 12 -21.77 -21.18 3.82
CA ARG A 12 -21.30 -21.78 5.08
C ARG A 12 -20.73 -20.77 6.08
N LEU A 13 -20.41 -19.55 5.64
CA LEU A 13 -19.80 -18.50 6.46
C LEU A 13 -20.86 -17.45 6.80
N THR A 14 -21.59 -17.67 7.90
CA THR A 14 -22.42 -16.61 8.50
C THR A 14 -21.52 -15.65 9.27
N LEU A 15 -21.14 -14.55 8.63
CA LEU A 15 -20.37 -13.46 9.24
C LEU A 15 -21.34 -12.42 9.85
N ASP A 16 -21.50 -12.48 11.16
CA ASP A 16 -22.09 -11.42 11.97
C ASP A 16 -21.07 -10.30 12.23
N TRP A 17 -21.16 -9.25 11.41
CA TRP A 17 -20.29 -8.07 11.49
C TRP A 17 -20.53 -7.19 12.72
N THR A 18 -21.56 -7.47 13.53
CA THR A 18 -21.86 -6.69 14.74
C THR A 18 -21.01 -7.12 15.94
N GLN A 19 -20.34 -8.28 15.85
CA GLN A 19 -19.54 -8.85 16.93
C GLN A 19 -18.04 -8.88 16.58
N PRO A 20 -17.17 -8.72 17.58
CA PRO A 20 -15.74 -8.83 17.36
C PRO A 20 -15.33 -10.29 17.08
N TYR A 21 -14.61 -10.50 15.98
CA TYR A 21 -14.05 -11.80 15.63
C TYR A 21 -12.67 -12.03 16.24
N ARG A 22 -12.43 -13.25 16.72
CA ARG A 22 -11.07 -13.68 17.09
C ARG A 22 -10.20 -13.82 15.84
N HIS A 23 -9.09 -13.08 15.83
CA HIS A 23 -8.13 -13.07 14.71
C HIS A 23 -7.71 -14.47 14.24
N ALA A 24 -7.33 -15.36 15.18
CA ALA A 24 -6.87 -16.71 14.82
C ALA A 24 -7.96 -17.56 14.13
N THR A 25 -9.21 -17.45 14.59
CA THR A 25 -10.35 -18.14 14.00
C THR A 25 -10.63 -17.60 12.61
N PHE A 26 -10.70 -16.27 12.47
CA PHE A 26 -10.95 -15.61 11.20
C PHE A 26 -9.84 -15.88 10.17
N TYR A 27 -8.58 -15.88 10.60
CA TYR A 27 -7.44 -16.22 9.76
C TYR A 27 -7.55 -17.64 9.20
N LYS A 28 -7.81 -18.64 10.05
CA LYS A 28 -7.91 -20.04 9.63
C LYS A 28 -9.15 -20.33 8.79
N ALA A 29 -10.29 -19.75 9.15
CA ALA A 29 -11.58 -20.05 8.55
C ALA A 29 -11.85 -19.28 7.25
N VAL A 30 -11.38 -18.03 7.16
CA VAL A 30 -11.71 -17.11 6.06
C VAL A 30 -10.48 -16.73 5.25
N PHE A 31 -9.47 -16.14 5.90
CA PHE A 31 -8.32 -15.57 5.20
C PHE A 31 -7.50 -16.58 4.41
N ARG A 32 -7.01 -17.61 5.11
CA ARG A 32 -6.10 -18.60 4.53
C ARG A 32 -6.78 -19.31 3.35
N PRO A 33 -8.05 -19.76 3.45
CA PRO A 33 -8.78 -20.27 2.29
C PRO A 33 -8.93 -19.27 1.14
N ALA A 34 -9.19 -17.98 1.43
CA ALA A 34 -9.31 -16.95 0.41
C ALA A 34 -7.99 -16.73 -0.34
N VAL A 35 -6.87 -16.67 0.38
CA VAL A 35 -5.54 -16.55 -0.23
C VAL A 35 -5.23 -17.76 -1.11
N VAL A 36 -5.47 -18.98 -0.64
CA VAL A 36 -5.25 -20.19 -1.43
C VAL A 36 -6.06 -20.16 -2.72
N ARG A 37 -7.34 -19.73 -2.66
CA ARG A 37 -8.16 -19.56 -3.87
C ARG A 37 -7.60 -18.51 -4.83
N ALA A 38 -7.13 -17.38 -4.32
CA ALA A 38 -6.52 -16.34 -5.13
C ALA A 38 -5.24 -16.83 -5.82
N ILE A 39 -4.37 -17.56 -5.12
CA ILE A 39 -3.15 -18.16 -5.68
C ILE A 39 -3.52 -19.18 -6.77
N ARG A 40 -4.50 -20.05 -6.52
CA ARG A 40 -5.00 -21.01 -7.52
C ARG A 40 -5.49 -20.31 -8.78
N ALA A 41 -6.26 -19.24 -8.62
CA ALA A 41 -6.79 -18.47 -9.74
C ALA A 41 -5.69 -17.75 -10.54
N ALA A 42 -4.66 -17.23 -9.87
CA ALA A 42 -3.57 -16.49 -10.52
C ALA A 42 -2.53 -17.39 -11.20
N THR A 43 -2.25 -18.57 -10.64
CA THR A 43 -1.12 -19.42 -11.06
C THR A 43 -1.52 -20.76 -11.66
N GLY A 44 -2.77 -21.20 -11.50
CA GLY A 44 -3.22 -22.54 -11.88
C GLY A 44 -2.67 -23.68 -11.01
N LEU A 45 -1.87 -23.37 -9.97
CA LEU A 45 -1.30 -24.35 -9.05
C LEU A 45 -2.40 -25.04 -8.23
N LYS A 46 -2.20 -26.32 -7.90
CA LYS A 46 -3.14 -27.12 -7.08
C LYS A 46 -2.65 -27.30 -5.64
N ASP A 47 -3.60 -27.43 -4.73
CA ASP A 47 -3.48 -27.90 -3.33
C ASP A 47 -2.24 -27.42 -2.56
N GLU A 48 -1.22 -28.28 -2.41
CA GLU A 48 -0.01 -28.03 -1.62
C GLU A 48 0.84 -26.89 -2.21
N ALA A 49 0.88 -26.77 -3.54
CA ALA A 49 1.64 -25.75 -4.25
C ALA A 49 0.97 -24.36 -4.21
N ALA A 50 -0.34 -24.32 -3.90
CA ALA A 50 -1.09 -23.08 -3.72
C ALA A 50 -1.11 -22.60 -2.26
N ALA A 51 -0.25 -23.16 -1.40
CA ALA A 51 -0.14 -22.74 -0.01
C ALA A 51 0.28 -21.25 0.08
N PRO A 52 -0.26 -20.49 1.05
CA PRO A 52 0.18 -19.12 1.27
C PRO A 52 1.67 -19.11 1.63
N PRO A 53 2.44 -18.10 1.17
CA PRO A 53 3.82 -17.97 1.55
C PRO A 53 3.97 -17.90 3.09
N PRO A 54 5.07 -18.45 3.63
CA PRO A 54 5.31 -18.43 5.07
C PRO A 54 5.34 -16.98 5.57
N GLY A 55 4.66 -16.71 6.69
CA GLY A 55 4.58 -15.37 7.26
C GLY A 55 3.51 -14.45 6.65
N LEU A 56 2.73 -14.91 5.65
CA LEU A 56 1.60 -14.11 5.16
C LEU A 56 0.51 -13.96 6.22
N THR A 57 0.35 -12.73 6.69
CA THR A 57 -0.68 -12.31 7.65
C THR A 57 -1.63 -11.30 7.02
N TRP A 58 -2.75 -11.01 7.69
CA TRP A 58 -3.62 -9.89 7.32
C TRP A 58 -2.88 -8.57 7.27
N HIS A 59 -1.89 -8.37 8.15
CA HIS A 59 -1.08 -7.16 8.19
C HIS A 59 -0.22 -7.00 6.94
N ALA A 60 0.10 -8.10 6.23
CA ALA A 60 0.81 -8.02 4.96
C ALA A 60 0.05 -7.20 3.91
N LEU A 61 -1.29 -7.23 3.90
CA LEU A 61 -2.10 -6.39 3.02
C LEU A 61 -1.87 -4.90 3.27
N ARG A 62 -1.68 -4.52 4.54
CA ARG A 62 -1.39 -3.14 4.93
C ARG A 62 0.02 -2.73 4.48
N HIS A 63 0.99 -3.64 4.51
CA HIS A 63 2.30 -3.40 3.91
C HIS A 63 2.22 -3.24 2.39
N THR A 64 1.48 -4.11 1.70
CA THR A 64 1.28 -3.99 0.25
C THR A 64 0.65 -2.66 -0.14
N TYR A 65 -0.38 -2.21 0.59
CA TYR A 65 -0.99 -0.90 0.36
C TYR A 65 0.02 0.24 0.48
N ALA A 66 0.84 0.24 1.54
CA ALA A 66 1.86 1.27 1.74
C ALA A 66 2.90 1.25 0.60
N SER A 67 3.41 0.07 0.24
CA SER A 67 4.38 -0.07 -0.85
C SER A 67 3.82 0.43 -2.19
N LEU A 68 2.56 0.14 -2.51
CA LEU A 68 1.92 0.62 -3.73
C LEU A 68 1.75 2.14 -3.75
N MET A 69 1.37 2.74 -2.62
CA MET A 69 1.24 4.20 -2.53
C MET A 69 2.59 4.90 -2.70
N ILE A 70 3.66 4.32 -2.14
CA ILE A 70 5.02 4.84 -2.29
C ILE A 70 5.50 4.72 -3.72
N ALA A 71 5.29 3.56 -4.36
CA ALA A 71 5.60 3.37 -5.77
C ALA A 71 4.80 4.31 -6.69
N ALA A 72 3.60 4.73 -6.28
CA ALA A 72 2.81 5.76 -6.95
C ALA A 72 3.26 7.21 -6.63
N GLY A 73 4.43 7.39 -6.01
CA GLY A 73 5.04 8.69 -5.70
C GLY A 73 4.32 9.47 -4.60
N ARG A 74 3.52 8.81 -3.74
CA ARG A 74 2.81 9.51 -2.66
C ARG A 74 3.76 9.86 -1.52
N PRO A 75 3.68 11.08 -0.97
CA PRO A 75 4.56 11.49 0.12
C PRO A 75 4.25 10.72 1.42
N PRO A 76 5.26 10.53 2.30
CA PRO A 76 5.13 9.73 3.51
C PRO A 76 4.05 10.23 4.48
N LEU A 77 3.80 11.54 4.50
CA LEU A 77 2.72 12.14 5.30
C LEU A 77 1.33 11.70 4.82
N GLU A 78 1.09 11.65 3.51
CA GLU A 78 -0.19 11.18 2.95
C GLU A 78 -0.38 9.69 3.24
N VAL A 79 0.65 8.88 2.99
CA VAL A 79 0.61 7.43 3.27
C VAL A 79 0.32 7.18 4.76
N ALA A 80 0.99 7.91 5.66
CA ALA A 80 0.72 7.84 7.10
C ALA A 80 -0.73 8.17 7.46
N ARG A 81 -1.29 9.23 6.86
CA ARG A 81 -2.67 9.67 7.11
C ARG A 81 -3.68 8.64 6.62
N PHE A 82 -3.55 8.13 5.40
CA PHE A 82 -4.46 7.11 4.88
C PHE A 82 -4.42 5.81 5.67
N MET A 83 -3.24 5.46 6.20
CA MET A 83 -3.09 4.31 7.07
C MET A 83 -3.61 4.56 8.50
N GLY A 84 -3.82 5.82 8.91
CA GLY A 84 -4.21 6.17 10.28
C GLY A 84 -3.07 6.05 11.29
N HIS A 85 -1.82 6.27 10.87
CA HIS A 85 -0.69 6.33 11.80
C HIS A 85 -0.74 7.63 12.62
N ALA A 86 -0.61 7.51 13.94
CA ALA A 86 -0.55 8.67 14.84
C ALA A 86 0.70 9.53 14.58
N LYS A 87 1.79 8.93 14.10
CA LYS A 87 3.04 9.60 13.77
C LYS A 87 3.54 9.17 12.40
N VAL A 88 3.96 10.15 11.59
CA VAL A 88 4.57 9.89 10.26
C VAL A 88 5.86 9.09 10.39
N THR A 89 6.57 9.23 11.50
CA THR A 89 7.81 8.48 11.78
C THR A 89 7.58 6.97 11.78
N THR A 90 6.38 6.47 12.08
CA THR A 90 6.05 5.05 11.94
C THR A 90 6.10 4.62 10.47
N THR A 91 5.54 5.41 9.56
CA THR A 91 5.61 5.13 8.12
C THR A 91 7.04 5.21 7.62
N LEU A 92 7.77 6.27 7.98
CA LEU A 92 9.16 6.45 7.56
C LEU A 92 10.06 5.34 8.10
N GLY A 93 9.94 4.98 9.38
CA GLY A 93 10.75 3.93 9.98
C GLY A 93 10.57 2.56 9.30
N VAL A 94 9.39 2.27 8.75
CA VAL A 94 9.11 1.01 8.06
C VAL A 94 9.45 1.08 6.58
N TYR A 95 9.13 2.19 5.90
CA TYR A 95 9.12 2.25 4.43
C TYR A 95 10.11 3.25 3.81
N ALA A 96 10.96 3.92 4.59
CA ALA A 96 11.92 4.90 4.05
C ALA A 96 12.76 4.32 2.90
N HIS A 97 13.17 3.05 3.01
CA HIS A 97 13.95 2.33 2.01
C HIS A 97 13.24 2.11 0.65
N LEU A 98 11.93 2.39 0.56
CA LEU A 98 11.16 2.29 -0.67
C LEU A 98 11.09 3.61 -1.44
N TYR A 99 11.50 4.72 -0.83
CA TYR A 99 11.57 6.00 -1.52
C TYR A 99 12.87 6.07 -2.31
N GLU A 100 12.79 6.51 -3.56
CA GLU A 100 13.96 6.72 -4.40
C GLU A 100 14.79 7.89 -3.85
N ASP A 101 16.12 7.73 -3.83
CA ASP A 101 17.07 8.78 -3.44
C ASP A 101 17.27 9.84 -4.55
N GLY A 102 16.44 9.81 -5.60
CA GLY A 102 16.50 10.71 -6.74
C GLY A 102 15.93 12.08 -6.40
N HIS A 103 16.80 13.07 -6.20
CA HIS A 103 16.37 14.47 -6.02
C HIS A 103 16.29 15.26 -7.33
N VAL A 104 16.51 14.62 -8.49
CA VAL A 104 16.57 15.30 -9.78
C VAL A 104 15.30 16.09 -10.07
N ASP A 105 14.14 15.48 -9.91
CA ASP A 105 12.85 16.14 -10.15
C ASP A 105 12.57 17.27 -9.14
N ALA A 106 12.96 17.07 -7.87
CA ALA A 106 12.83 18.09 -6.85
C ALA A 106 13.72 19.31 -7.13
N MET A 107 14.96 19.08 -7.57
CA MET A 107 15.90 20.14 -7.94
C MET A 107 15.49 20.81 -9.26
N ALA A 108 14.94 20.05 -10.21
CA ALA A 108 14.36 20.60 -11.44
C ALA A 108 13.15 21.49 -11.14
N ALA A 109 12.28 21.09 -10.22
CA ALA A 109 11.15 21.89 -9.75
C ALA A 109 11.62 23.18 -9.06
N LEU A 110 12.69 23.11 -8.25
CA LEU A 110 13.30 24.29 -7.64
C LEU A 110 13.91 25.22 -8.70
N GLY A 111 14.66 24.69 -9.68
CA GLY A 111 15.20 25.47 -10.79
C GLY A 111 14.12 26.11 -11.67
N ALA A 112 12.96 25.47 -11.82
CA ALA A 112 11.82 26.08 -12.52
C ALA A 112 11.26 27.31 -11.79
N MET A 113 11.50 27.46 -10.49
CA MET A 113 11.16 28.67 -9.74
C MET A 113 12.09 29.84 -10.06
N GLU A 114 13.30 29.61 -10.58
CA GLU A 114 14.24 30.64 -11.03
C GLU A 114 13.86 31.30 -12.38
N ALA A 115 12.61 31.15 -12.84
CA ALA A 115 12.13 31.93 -13.98
C ALA A 115 12.47 33.42 -13.76
N GLU A 116 13.19 34.02 -14.72
CA GLU A 116 13.53 35.44 -14.65
C GLU A 116 12.25 36.22 -14.29
N PRO A 117 12.27 37.04 -13.22
CA PRO A 117 11.12 37.83 -12.89
C PRO A 117 10.78 38.64 -14.14
N ARG A 118 9.58 38.45 -14.68
CA ARG A 118 9.06 39.25 -15.80
C ARG A 118 8.92 40.68 -15.30
N CYS A 119 10.01 41.42 -15.37
CA CYS A 119 10.03 42.84 -15.11
C CYS A 119 9.16 43.49 -16.18
N GLY A 120 8.13 44.21 -15.75
CA GLY A 120 7.42 45.11 -16.65
C GLY A 120 8.38 46.15 -17.23
N PRO A 121 7.98 46.90 -18.27
CA PRO A 121 8.81 47.90 -18.94
C PRO A 121 9.36 49.01 -18.01
N ASN A 122 8.89 49.04 -16.78
CA ASN A 122 9.15 49.99 -15.71
C ASN A 122 10.00 49.42 -14.56
N VAL A 123 10.62 48.24 -14.70
CA VAL A 123 11.58 47.70 -13.72
C VAL A 123 12.92 47.41 -14.42
N VAL A 124 13.99 48.01 -13.90
CA VAL A 124 15.37 47.84 -14.40
C VAL A 124 16.07 46.77 -13.55
N SER A 125 16.65 45.75 -14.18
CA SER A 125 17.44 44.73 -13.47
C SER A 125 18.74 45.34 -12.94
N LEU A 126 19.02 45.17 -11.65
CA LEU A 126 20.21 45.70 -10.97
C LEU A 126 21.44 44.79 -11.07
N TRP A 127 21.26 43.57 -11.58
CA TRP A 127 22.32 42.59 -11.73
C TRP A 127 22.32 42.11 -13.18
N GLY A 128 23.44 42.32 -13.86
CA GLY A 128 23.78 41.78 -15.17
C GLY A 128 25.03 40.93 -15.07
#